data_AF-A0A2M8LWS5-F1
#
_entry.id   AF-A0A2M8LWS5-F1
#
_cell.length_a   1.000
_cell.length_b   1.000
_cell.length_c   1.000
_cell.angle_alpha   90.00
_cell.angle_beta   90.00
_cell.angle_gamma   90.00
#
_symmetry.space_group_name_H-M   'P 1'
#
loop_
_entity.id
_entity.type
_entity.pdbx_description
1 polymer ?
#
loop_
_entity_poly.entity_id
_entity_poly.type
_entity_poly.pdbx_seq_one_letter_code
_entity_poly.pdbx_strand_id
1 'polypeptide(L)'
;MVGESNSVARSCDCLAHRFGNAADRPHRRPTYPSDMTDAEWAVVRDLLPVPGWLEGRGGQPEGYCHRQMIDAIRYLVDNGIKWRAMPADFPP
;
A
#
# COMPACT_ATOMS: atom_id res chain seq x y z
N MET A 1 -20.99 -2.19 -23.86
CA MET A 1 -19.58 -1.81 -23.65
C MET A 1 -18.99 -2.85 -22.73
N VAL A 2 -17.98 -3.56 -23.22
CA VAL A 2 -17.46 -4.80 -22.62
C VAL A 2 -16.87 -4.49 -21.25
N GLY A 3 -17.45 -5.07 -20.21
CA GLY A 3 -16.85 -5.09 -18.88
C GLY A 3 -15.69 -6.06 -18.89
N GLU A 4 -14.48 -5.54 -19.03
CA GLU A 4 -13.26 -6.31 -18.79
C GLU A 4 -13.13 -6.60 -17.30
N SER A 5 -13.73 -7.70 -16.86
CA SER A 5 -13.39 -8.36 -15.62
C SER A 5 -11.96 -8.90 -15.73
N ASN A 6 -10.97 -8.05 -15.44
CA ASN A 6 -9.58 -8.47 -15.37
C ASN A 6 -9.29 -9.04 -13.97
N SER A 7 -9.66 -10.31 -13.77
CA SER A 7 -9.49 -11.09 -12.55
C SER A 7 -8.04 -11.60 -12.35
N VAL A 8 -7.04 -10.77 -12.63
CA VAL A 8 -5.66 -11.04 -12.19
C VAL A 8 -5.60 -10.61 -10.72
N ALA A 9 -5.26 -11.54 -9.83
CA ALA A 9 -5.24 -11.30 -8.40
C ALA A 9 -4.55 -9.97 -8.06
N ARG A 10 -5.23 -9.17 -7.22
CA ARG A 10 -4.85 -7.82 -6.76
C ARG A 10 -3.55 -7.83 -5.93
N SER A 11 -2.43 -8.27 -6.49
CA SER A 11 -1.12 -8.13 -5.88
C SER A 11 -0.63 -6.71 -6.17
N CYS A 12 -0.59 -5.87 -5.13
CA CYS A 12 0.11 -4.59 -5.22
C CYS A 12 1.54 -4.82 -5.71
N ASP A 13 2.02 -3.98 -6.61
CA ASP A 13 3.33 -4.07 -7.26
C ASP A 13 4.40 -3.18 -6.61
N CYS A 14 4.15 -2.74 -5.37
CA CYS A 14 5.08 -1.90 -4.62
C CYS A 14 6.44 -2.60 -4.36
N LEU A 15 7.47 -1.81 -4.07
CA LEU A 15 8.82 -2.33 -3.86
C LEU A 15 8.89 -3.33 -2.69
N ALA A 16 8.10 -3.11 -1.64
CA ALA A 16 8.01 -4.04 -0.51
C ALA A 16 7.40 -5.40 -0.90
N HIS A 17 6.46 -5.44 -1.85
CA HIS A 17 5.89 -6.69 -2.38
C HIS A 17 6.81 -7.37 -3.38
N ARG A 18 7.50 -6.59 -4.22
CA ARG A 18 8.34 -7.12 -5.29
C ARG A 18 9.71 -7.60 -4.83
N PHE A 19 10.30 -6.91 -3.86
CA PHE A 19 11.68 -7.14 -3.42
C PHE A 19 11.82 -7.27 -1.90
N GLY A 20 10.78 -6.87 -1.16
CA GLY A 20 10.80 -6.83 0.31
C GLY A 20 10.16 -8.06 0.95
N ASN A 21 9.83 -7.91 2.22
CA ASN A 21 9.23 -8.96 3.05
C ASN A 21 7.69 -8.86 3.09
N ALA A 22 7.05 -8.05 2.24
CA ALA A 22 5.60 -7.90 2.23
C ALA A 22 4.88 -9.02 1.46
N ALA A 23 5.61 -9.95 0.83
CA ALA A 23 5.06 -11.02 0.00
C ALA A 23 4.00 -11.88 0.72
N ASP A 24 4.22 -12.18 2.00
CA ASP A 24 3.29 -12.99 2.81
C ASP A 24 2.08 -12.21 3.31
N ARG A 25 2.05 -10.88 3.12
CA ARG A 25 0.95 -10.02 3.54
C ARG A 25 0.12 -9.60 2.32
N PRO A 26 -1.10 -10.15 2.17
CA PRO A 26 -1.92 -9.83 1.02
C PRO A 26 -2.27 -8.34 0.99
N HIS A 27 -2.45 -7.81 -0.22
CA HIS A 27 -2.98 -6.47 -0.37
C HIS A 27 -4.41 -6.41 0.18
N ARG A 28 -4.66 -5.44 1.07
CA ARG A 28 -5.99 -5.12 1.60
C ARG A 28 -6.94 -4.76 0.46
N ARG A 29 -8.18 -5.23 0.51
CA ARG A 29 -9.22 -4.79 -0.44
C ARG A 29 -9.64 -3.35 -0.11
N PRO A 30 -9.80 -2.46 -1.11
CA PRO A 30 -10.33 -1.13 -0.87
C PRO A 30 -11.69 -1.21 -0.17
N THR A 31 -11.82 -0.55 0.98
CA THR A 31 -13.01 -0.59 1.86
C THR A 31 -13.46 0.81 2.28
N TYR A 32 -12.52 1.76 2.43
CA TYR A 32 -12.85 3.13 2.82
C TYR A 32 -12.95 4.06 1.60
N PRO A 33 -13.83 5.08 1.63
CA PRO A 33 -13.89 6.09 0.58
C PRO A 33 -12.57 6.86 0.38
N SER A 34 -11.72 6.92 1.42
CA SER A 34 -10.40 7.55 1.38
C SER A 34 -9.32 6.72 0.67
N ASP A 35 -9.58 5.42 0.45
CA ASP A 35 -8.63 4.50 -0.18
C ASP A 35 -8.37 4.91 -1.64
N MET A 36 -7.13 4.78 -2.08
CA MET A 36 -6.75 5.14 -3.44
C MET A 36 -7.30 4.16 -4.47
N THR A 37 -7.70 4.71 -5.60
CA THR A 37 -7.90 3.95 -6.84
C THR A 37 -6.57 3.43 -7.38
N ASP A 38 -6.63 2.44 -8.28
CA ASP A 38 -5.41 1.91 -8.92
C ASP A 38 -4.69 2.97 -9.76
N ALA A 39 -5.44 3.91 -10.35
CA ALA A 39 -4.89 5.02 -11.12
C ALA A 39 -4.15 6.03 -10.24
N GLU A 40 -4.72 6.41 -9.10
CA GLU A 40 -4.03 7.26 -8.11
C GLU A 40 -2.79 6.55 -7.56
N TRP A 41 -2.90 5.25 -7.26
CA TRP A 41 -1.78 4.45 -6.78
C TRP A 41 -0.61 4.45 -7.79
N ALA A 42 -0.89 4.29 -9.08
CA ALA A 42 0.15 4.31 -10.11
C ALA A 42 0.97 5.61 -10.09
N VAL A 43 0.30 6.76 -9.90
CA VAL A 43 0.96 8.07 -9.81
C VAL A 43 1.77 8.20 -8.51
N VAL A 44 1.19 7.81 -7.38
CA VAL A 44 1.83 7.95 -6.06
C VAL A 44 3.04 7.03 -5.93
N ARG A 45 2.94 5.79 -6.41
CA ARG A 45 3.99 4.79 -6.35
C ARG A 45 5.29 5.27 -6.99
N ASP A 46 5.20 5.95 -8.13
CA ASP A 46 6.37 6.44 -8.87
C ASP A 46 7.10 7.59 -8.15
N LEU A 47 6.44 8.24 -7.18
CA LEU A 47 7.02 9.30 -6.35
C LEU A 47 7.68 8.76 -5.08
N LEU A 48 7.44 7.49 -4.72
CA LEU A 48 8.04 6.91 -3.53
C LEU A 48 9.54 6.70 -3.74
N PRO A 49 10.38 7.10 -2.76
CA PRO A 49 11.81 6.87 -2.85
C PRO A 49 12.10 5.37 -2.87
N VAL A 50 13.19 5.01 -3.55
CA VAL A 50 13.72 3.64 -3.47
C VAL A 50 14.18 3.40 -2.02
N PRO A 51 13.73 2.33 -1.35
CA PRO A 51 14.14 2.05 0.01
C PRO A 51 15.63 1.77 0.12
N GLY A 52 16.28 2.28 1.18
CA GLY A 52 17.73 2.13 1.36
C GLY A 52 18.21 0.67 1.46
N TRP A 53 17.38 -0.25 1.95
CA TRP A 53 17.70 -1.68 1.97
C TRP A 53 17.79 -2.29 0.57
N LEU A 54 17.04 -1.74 -0.40
CA LEU A 54 17.09 -2.16 -1.81
C LEU A 54 18.30 -1.55 -2.53
N GLU A 55 18.77 -0.38 -2.09
CA GLU A 55 19.98 0.27 -2.60
C GLU A 55 21.29 -0.32 -2.03
N GLY A 56 21.24 -1.42 -1.28
CA GLY A 56 22.43 -2.04 -0.70
C GLY A 56 23.04 -1.26 0.47
N ARG A 57 22.32 -0.29 1.05
CA ARG A 57 22.75 0.46 2.25
C ARG A 57 22.58 -0.32 3.56
N GLY A 58 22.17 -1.59 3.47
CA GLY A 58 21.83 -2.44 4.60
C GLY A 58 20.45 -2.15 5.18
N GLY A 59 20.07 -2.90 6.22
CA GLY A 59 18.76 -2.81 6.87
C GLY A 59 17.80 -3.95 6.50
N GLN A 60 16.72 -4.07 7.27
CA GLN A 60 15.71 -5.11 7.06
C GLN A 60 14.77 -4.72 5.91
N PRO A 61 14.51 -5.62 4.94
CA PRO A 61 13.53 -5.35 3.90
C PRO A 61 12.15 -5.06 4.46
N GLU A 62 11.45 -4.11 3.87
CA GLU A 62 10.13 -3.64 4.33
C GLU A 62 9.10 -4.76 4.34
N GLY A 63 8.38 -4.90 5.44
CA GLY A 63 7.35 -5.93 5.64
C GLY A 63 5.91 -5.47 5.40
N TYR A 64 5.70 -4.24 4.93
CA TYR A 64 4.38 -3.65 4.73
C TYR A 64 4.22 -3.08 3.34
N CYS A 65 3.02 -3.23 2.80
CA CYS A 65 2.63 -2.69 1.50
C CYS A 65 2.60 -1.16 1.53
N HIS A 66 3.34 -0.51 0.63
CA HIS A 66 3.34 0.95 0.53
C HIS A 66 1.95 1.54 0.32
N ARG A 67 1.15 0.94 -0.57
CA ARG A 67 -0.23 1.38 -0.82
C ARG A 67 -1.07 1.40 0.45
N GLN A 68 -0.99 0.33 1.25
CA GLN A 68 -1.75 0.22 2.50
C GLN A 68 -1.31 1.25 3.54
N MET A 69 0.00 1.53 3.63
CA MET A 69 0.53 2.57 4.52
C MET A 69 -0.01 3.95 4.14
N ILE A 70 -0.09 4.25 2.84
CA ILE A 70 -0.61 5.54 2.36
C ILE A 70 -2.13 5.63 2.51
N ASP A 71 -2.87 4.55 2.24
CA ASP A 71 -4.31 4.48 2.49
C ASP A 71 -4.62 4.72 3.98
N ALA A 72 -3.79 4.19 4.90
CA ALA A 72 -3.92 4.45 6.34
C ALA A 72 -3.71 5.94 6.68
N ILE A 73 -2.70 6.58 6.07
CA ILE A 73 -2.44 8.01 6.25
C ILE A 73 -3.61 8.84 5.69
N ARG A 74 -4.12 8.50 4.49
CA ARG A 74 -5.27 9.18 3.88
C ARG A 74 -6.51 9.06 4.76
N TYR A 75 -6.79 7.86 5.26
CA TYR A 75 -7.89 7.63 6.20
C TYR A 75 -7.76 8.51 7.45
N LEU A 76 -6.57 8.55 8.05
CA LEU A 76 -6.31 9.35 9.23
C LEU A 76 -6.53 10.85 8.99
N VAL A 77 -6.04 11.37 7.85
CA VAL A 77 -6.17 12.78 7.48
C VAL A 77 -7.62 13.13 7.14
N ASP A 78 -8.32 12.27 6.39
CA ASP A 78 -9.72 12.46 5.98
C ASP A 78 -10.68 12.46 7.19
N ASN A 79 -10.46 11.55 8.15
CA ASN A 79 -11.37 11.35 9.28
C ASN A 79 -10.93 12.11 10.55
N GLY A 80 -9.72 12.67 10.58
CA GLY A 80 -9.20 13.44 11.72
C GLY A 80 -9.01 12.59 13.00
N ILE A 81 -8.78 11.29 12.86
CA ILE A 81 -8.66 10.38 14.00
C ILE A 81 -7.26 10.40 14.63
N LYS A 82 -7.17 9.96 15.89
CA LYS A 82 -5.88 9.69 16.54
C LYS A 82 -5.29 8.40 15.97
N TRP A 83 -3.96 8.32 15.83
CA TRP A 83 -3.26 7.10 15.41
C TRP A 83 -3.65 5.84 16.20
N ARG A 84 -3.83 5.94 17.52
CA ARG A 84 -4.27 4.78 18.34
C ARG A 84 -5.71 4.30 18.07
N ALA A 85 -6.49 5.10 17.36
CA ALA A 85 -7.85 4.77 16.94
C ALA A 85 -7.90 4.30 15.48
N MET A 86 -6.74 4.05 14.86
CA MET A 86 -6.68 3.50 13.50
C MET A 86 -7.41 2.16 13.45
N PRO A 87 -8.21 1.90 12.40
CA PRO A 87 -8.81 0.60 12.17
C PRO A 87 -7.77 -0.54 12.16
N ALA A 88 -8.13 -1.68 12.75
CA ALA A 88 -7.23 -2.81 12.94
C ALA A 88 -6.88 -3.57 11.64
N ASP A 89 -7.55 -3.26 10.53
CA ASP A 89 -7.26 -3.80 9.21
C ASP A 89 -6.12 -3.06 8.49
N PHE A 90 -5.65 -1.94 9.03
CA PHE A 90 -4.41 -1.30 8.58
C PHE A 90 -3.17 -1.92 9.25
N PRO A 91 -2.01 -1.89 8.57
CA PRO A 91 -0.75 -2.31 9.16
C PRO A 91 -0.38 -1.44 10.39
N PRO A 92 0.25 -2.03 11.43
CA PRO A 92 0.63 -1.36 12.67
C PRO A 92 1.89 -0.48 12.56
#